data_AF-A0A973B588-F1
#
_entry.id   AF-A0A973B588-F1
#
_cell.length_a   1.000
_cell.length_b   1.000
_cell.length_c   1.000
_cell.angle_alpha   90.00
_cell.angle_beta   90.00
_cell.angle_gamma   90.00
#
_symmetry.space_group_name_H-M   'P 1'
#
loop_
_entity.id
_entity.type
_entity.pdbx_description
1 polymer ?
#
loop_
_entity_poly.entity_id
_entity_poly.type
_entity_poly.pdbx_seq_one_letter_code
_entity_poly.pdbx_strand_id
1 'polypeptide(L)' 'MIDKKFEGQLALVTGASRGIGAAIALELAKRGMKVIGTATT' A
#
# COMPACT_ATOMS: atom_id res chain seq x y z
N MET A 1 -3.60 -9.39 -11.89
CA MET A 1 -2.35 -10.19 -11.94
C MET A 1 -1.52 -9.80 -10.73
N ILE A 2 -0.98 -10.76 -9.99
CA ILE A 2 -0.07 -10.49 -8.87
C ILE A 2 1.31 -10.20 -9.47
N ASP A 3 1.88 -9.05 -9.13
CA ASP A 3 3.24 -8.71 -9.55
C ASP A 3 4.21 -9.61 -8.79
N LYS A 4 4.82 -10.58 -9.46
CA LYS A 4 5.81 -11.50 -8.87
C LYS A 4 6.97 -10.79 -8.18
N LYS A 5 7.22 -9.52 -8.55
CA LYS A 5 8.22 -8.65 -7.92
C LYS A 5 7.92 -8.37 -6.44
N PHE A 6 6.67 -8.39 -6.01
CA PHE A 6 6.26 -7.99 -4.66
C PHE A 6 5.66 -9.13 -3.83
N GLU A 7 5.74 -10.36 -4.34
CA GLU A 7 5.24 -11.55 -3.64
C GLU A 7 5.91 -11.70 -2.27
N GLY A 8 5.10 -11.84 -1.22
CA GLY A 8 5.57 -11.99 0.17
C GLY A 8 6.09 -10.71 0.85
N GLN A 9 6.10 -9.57 0.17
CA GLN A 9 6.60 -8.31 0.74
C GLN A 9 5.51 -7.51 1.48
N LEU A 10 5.96 -6.75 2.49
CA LEU A 10 5.14 -5.85 3.30
C LEU A 10 5.48 -4.39 2.97
N ALA A 11 4.46 -3.55 2.79
CA ALA A 11 4.62 -2.11 2.63
C ALA A 11 4.05 -1.34 3.83
N LEU A 12 4.82 -0.41 4.39
CA LEU A 12 4.35 0.59 5.35
C LEU A 12 4.12 1.92 4.61
N VAL A 13 2.90 2.43 4.63
CA VAL A 13 2.52 3.70 3.98
C VAL A 13 2.12 4.72 5.04
N THR A 14 2.81 5.86 5.06
CA THR A 14 2.46 7.02 5.90
C THR A 14 1.56 7.99 5.12
N GLY A 15 0.74 8.79 5.83
CA GLY A 15 -0.24 9.67 5.19
C GLY A 15 -1.30 8.90 4.40
N ALA A 16 -1.61 7.66 4.78
CA ALA A 16 -2.46 6.75 4.02
C ALA A 16 -3.96 7.10 4.05
N SER A 17 -4.38 8.16 4.75
CA SER A 17 -5.79 8.52 4.90
C SER A 17 -6.36 9.32 3.74
N ARG A 18 -5.53 10.05 2.97
CA ARG A 18 -6.00 10.92 1.89
C ARG A 18 -4.93 11.16 0.83
N GLY A 19 -5.37 11.69 -0.33
CA GLY A 19 -4.49 12.11 -1.41
C GLY A 19 -3.61 10.97 -1.94
N ILE A 20 -2.34 11.28 -2.18
CA ILE A 20 -1.39 10.37 -2.82
C ILE A 20 -1.10 9.14 -1.95
N GLY A 21 -0.99 9.31 -0.62
CA GLY A 21 -0.72 8.19 0.29
C GLY A 21 -1.81 7.12 0.23
N ALA A 22 -3.08 7.54 0.18
CA ALA A 22 -4.21 6.62 0.01
C ALA A 22 -4.17 5.89 -1.34
N ALA A 23 -3.87 6.62 -2.43
CA ALA A 23 -3.77 6.03 -3.77
C ALA A 23 -2.64 4.98 -3.86
N ILE A 24 -1.48 5.28 -3.26
CA ILE A 24 -0.33 4.36 -3.21
C ILE A 24 -0.67 3.11 -2.41
N ALA A 25 -1.26 3.25 -1.22
CA ALA A 25 -1.63 2.10 -0.39
C ALA A 25 -2.58 1.15 -1.13
N LEU A 26 -3.56 1.71 -1.85
CA LEU A 26 -4.51 0.93 -2.64
C LEU A 26 -3.83 0.22 -3.83
N GLU A 27 -2.94 0.91 -4.54
CA GLU A 27 -2.23 0.35 -5.69
C GLU A 27 -1.29 -0.80 -5.25
N LEU A 28 -0.57 -0.64 -4.15
CA LEU A 28 0.30 -1.69 -3.60
C LEU A 28 -0.53 -2.93 -3.18
N ALA A 29 -1.68 -2.71 -2.54
CA ALA A 29 -2.58 -3.80 -2.17
C ALA A 29 -3.13 -4.54 -3.42
N LYS A 30 -3.51 -3.80 -4.48
CA LYS A 30 -3.95 -4.39 -5.76
C LYS A 30 -2.90 -5.26 -6.42
N ARG A 31 -1.62 -4.93 -6.23
CA ARG A 31 -0.48 -5.71 -6.74
C ARG A 31 -0.18 -6.97 -5.92
N GLY A 32 -0.93 -7.19 -4.83
CA GLY A 32 -0.83 -8.38 -3.98
C GLY A 32 0.09 -8.19 -2.77
N MET A 33 0.51 -6.97 -2.46
CA MET A 33 1.28 -6.70 -1.25
C MET A 33 0.39 -6.67 -0.02
N LYS A 34 0.96 -7.08 1.12
CA LYS A 34 0.39 -6.74 2.42
C LYS A 34 0.76 -5.28 2.72
N VAL A 35 -0.21 -4.45 3.08
CA VAL A 35 -0.01 -3.01 3.31
C VAL A 35 -0.48 -2.64 4.71
N ILE A 36 0.33 -1.87 5.43
CA ILE A 36 -0.06 -1.20 6.68
C ILE A 36 -0.03 0.30 6.44
N GLY A 37 -1.16 0.97 6.65
CA GLY A 37 -1.29 2.41 6.52
C GLY A 37 -1.34 3.11 7.88
N THR A 38 -0.65 4.23 8.03
CA THR A 38 -0.80 5.14 9.18
C THR A 38 -1.02 6.57 8.71
N ALA A 39 -1.81 7.33 9.46
CA ALA A 39 -2.05 8.74 9.21
C ALA A 39 -2.53 9.41 10.49
N THR A 40 -2.39 10.74 10.55
CA THR A 40 -3.07 11.57 11.54
C THR A 40 -4.48 11.91 11.05
N THR A 41 -5.31 12.41 11.96
CA THR A 41 -6.67 12.89 11.67
C THR A 41 -6.67 14.14 10.80
#